data_AF-A0A7W1DPX6-F1
#
_entry.id   AF-A0A7W1DPX6-F1
#
_cell.length_a   1.000
_cell.length_b   1.000
_cell.length_c   1.000
_cell.angle_alpha   90.00
_cell.angle_beta   90.00
_cell.angle_gamma   90.00
#
_symmetry.space_group_name_H-M   'P 1'
#
loop_
_entity.id
_entity.type
_entity.pdbx_description
1 polymer ?
#
loop_
_entity_poly.entity_id
_entity_poly.type
_entity_poly.pdbx_seq_one_letter_code
_entity_poly.pdbx_strand_id
1 'polypeptide(L)'
;MATITFLGAAQTVTGSKYLLETPTSKVLVDAGLFQGLKALRERNWQNLPIAAKDIDAIVLTHAHLDHCGYLPRLVSQGFRGRIFCTAGTKDLCGIILP
;
A
#
# COMPACT_ATOMS: atom_id res chain seq x y z
N MET A 1 -3.32 12.16 19.30
CA MET A 1 -4.55 11.88 18.53
C MET A 1 -4.15 11.04 17.32
N ALA A 2 -5.00 10.12 16.85
CA ALA A 2 -4.73 9.34 15.65
C ALA A 2 -5.30 10.03 14.40
N THR A 3 -4.62 9.92 13.27
CA THR A 3 -5.02 10.51 11.98
C THR A 3 -5.01 9.47 10.88
N ILE A 4 -5.91 9.61 9.91
CA ILE A 4 -5.95 8.78 8.71
C ILE A 4 -5.79 9.66 7.47
N THR A 5 -4.87 9.28 6.59
CA THR A 5 -4.59 9.97 5.33
C THR A 5 -4.90 9.06 4.15
N PHE A 6 -5.75 9.53 3.23
CA PHE A 6 -6.17 8.78 2.05
C PHE A 6 -5.19 9.02 0.90
N LEU A 7 -4.34 8.03 0.59
CA LEU A 7 -3.30 8.13 -0.45
C LEU A 7 -3.75 7.56 -1.81
N GLY A 8 -4.84 6.81 -1.84
CA GLY A 8 -5.48 6.29 -3.04
C GLY A 8 -6.87 5.74 -2.75
N ALA A 9 -7.52 5.17 -3.77
CA ALA A 9 -8.94 4.80 -3.71
C ALA A 9 -9.86 5.93 -3.18
N ALA A 10 -9.48 7.18 -3.46
CA ALA A 10 -10.22 8.39 -3.11
C ALA A 10 -10.60 9.10 -4.40
N GLN A 11 -11.91 9.25 -4.64
CA GLN A 11 -12.49 9.67 -5.92
C GLN A 11 -12.08 8.77 -7.11
N THR A 12 -11.63 7.55 -6.82
CA THR A 12 -11.31 6.48 -7.78
C THR A 12 -11.40 5.15 -7.05
N VAL A 13 -11.53 4.04 -7.77
CA VAL A 13 -11.63 2.69 -7.19
C VAL A 13 -10.24 2.11 -6.86
N THR A 14 -9.24 2.41 -7.69
CA THR A 14 -7.96 1.70 -7.66
C THR A 14 -6.91 2.38 -6.78
N GLY A 15 -5.86 1.63 -6.44
CA GLY A 15 -4.71 2.15 -5.73
C GLY A 15 -4.94 2.32 -4.23
N SER A 16 -5.74 1.44 -3.61
CA SER A 16 -6.03 1.44 -2.18
C SER A 16 -4.76 1.55 -1.34
N LYS A 17 -4.63 2.65 -0.58
CA LYS A 17 -3.53 2.98 0.32
C LYS A 17 -4.03 3.99 1.34
N TYR A 18 -4.03 3.63 2.62
CA TYR A 18 -4.44 4.54 3.69
C TYR A 18 -3.39 4.55 4.78
N LEU A 19 -2.83 5.72 5.08
CA LEU A 19 -1.83 5.87 6.13
C LEU A 19 -2.53 6.20 7.45
N LEU A 20 -2.44 5.30 8.40
CA LEU A 20 -2.88 5.48 9.78
C LEU A 20 -1.68 5.89 10.63
N GLU A 21 -1.74 7.09 11.21
CA GLU A 21 -0.69 7.60 12.10
C GLU A 21 -1.23 7.77 13.51
N THR A 22 -0.44 7.32 14.47
CA THR A 22 -0.64 7.54 15.90
C THR A 22 0.60 8.25 16.45
N PRO A 23 0.60 8.72 17.71
CA PRO A 23 1.79 9.31 18.31
C PRO A 23 3.03 8.40 18.34
N THR A 24 2.86 7.09 18.17
CA THR A 24 3.93 6.09 18.33
C THR A 24 4.12 5.20 17.10
N SER A 25 3.25 5.26 16.10
CA SER A 25 3.29 4.32 14.98
C SER A 25 2.66 4.85 13.70
N LYS A 26 3.15 4.38 12.56
CA LYS A 26 2.68 4.67 11.21
C LYS A 26 2.42 3.35 10.49
N VAL A 27 1.15 3.04 10.25
CA VAL A 27 0.71 1.81 9.62
C VAL A 27 0.05 2.13 8.30
N LEU A 28 0.45 1.44 7.23
CA LEU A 28 -0.21 1.54 5.94
C LEU A 28 -1.24 0.41 5.81
N VAL A 29 -2.50 0.76 5.59
CA VAL A 29 -3.56 -0.18 5.24
C VAL A 29 -3.65 -0.24 3.71
N ASP A 30 -3.39 -1.43 3.18
CA ASP A 30 -3.18 -1.75 1.77
C ASP A 30 -2.01 -1.01 1.10
N ALA A 31 -1.52 -1.60 0.02
CA ALA A 31 -0.46 -1.06 -0.83
C ALA A 31 -0.79 -1.37 -2.30
N GLY A 32 -1.86 -0.76 -2.80
CA GLY A 32 -2.41 -1.02 -4.13
C GLY A 32 -1.84 -0.20 -5.28
N LEU A 33 -1.80 -0.79 -6.49
CA LEU A 33 -1.55 -0.04 -7.72
C LEU A 33 -2.80 0.69 -8.20
N PHE A 34 -2.61 1.92 -8.70
CA PHE A 34 -3.59 2.58 -9.56
C PHE A 34 -3.65 1.86 -10.92
N GLN A 35 -4.85 1.62 -11.44
CA GLN A 35 -5.08 0.91 -12.70
C GLN A 35 -5.96 1.74 -13.66
N GLY A 36 -6.19 1.21 -14.86
CA GLY A 36 -7.06 1.84 -15.87
C GLY A 36 -6.40 3.00 -16.59
N LEU A 37 -7.04 4.18 -16.53
CA LEU A 37 -6.64 5.39 -17.25
C LEU A 37 -5.15 5.72 -17.05
N LYS A 38 -4.49 6.16 -18.11
CA LYS A 38 -3.05 6.47 -18.09
C LYS A 38 -2.68 7.44 -16.94
N ALA A 39 -3.47 8.51 -16.77
CA ALA A 39 -3.26 9.49 -15.70
C ALA A 39 -3.32 8.87 -14.30
N LEU A 40 -4.14 7.84 -14.07
CA LEU A 40 -4.16 7.11 -12.80
C LEU A 40 -2.91 6.25 -12.65
N ARG A 41 -2.54 5.49 -13.69
CA ARG A 41 -1.35 4.63 -13.67
C ARG A 41 -0.05 5.40 -13.45
N GLU A 42 0.02 6.64 -13.95
CA GLU A 42 1.17 7.54 -13.73
C GLU A 42 1.40 7.86 -12.24
N ARG A 43 0.33 7.87 -11.43
CA ARG A 43 0.44 8.05 -9.98
C ARG A 43 1.22 6.94 -9.28
N ASN A 44 1.34 5.75 -9.89
CA ASN A 44 2.20 4.70 -9.34
C ASN A 44 3.68 5.07 -9.34
N TRP A 45 4.09 6.07 -10.14
CA TRP A 45 5.48 6.53 -10.21
C TRP A 45 5.77 7.70 -9.29
N GLN A 46 4.74 8.28 -8.67
CA GLN A 46 4.89 9.35 -7.69
C GLN A 46 5.31 8.77 -6.33
N ASN A 47 6.09 9.55 -5.57
CA ASN A 47 6.43 9.19 -4.21
C ASN A 47 5.22 9.47 -3.29
N LEU A 48 5.05 8.63 -2.28
CA LEU A 48 4.10 8.90 -1.21
C LEU A 48 4.59 10.10 -0.38
N PRO A 49 3.69 10.82 0.31
CA PRO A 49 4.07 11.90 1.24
C PRO A 49 4.73 11.39 2.54
N ILE A 50 5.13 10.11 2.56
CA ILE A 50 5.87 9.44 3.64
C ILE A 50 6.96 8.58 2.99
N ALA A 51 8.17 8.59 3.56
CA ALA A 51 9.22 7.70 3.07
C ALA A 51 8.89 6.25 3.45
N ALA A 52 9.13 5.31 2.53
CA ALA A 52 8.79 3.90 2.74
C ALA A 52 9.48 3.29 3.98
N LYS A 53 10.68 3.77 4.32
CA LYS A 53 11.43 3.37 5.52
C LYS A 53 10.81 3.83 6.85
N ASP A 54 9.94 4.85 6.81
CA ASP A 54 9.30 5.42 8.01
C ASP A 54 7.93 4.78 8.28
N ILE A 55 7.52 3.78 7.48
CA ILE A 55 6.32 2.98 7.69
C ILE A 55 6.69 1.79 8.58
N ASP A 56 6.05 1.66 9.74
CA ASP A 56 6.37 0.61 10.71
C ASP A 56 5.83 -0.76 10.29
N ALA A 57 4.62 -0.76 9.72
CA ALA A 57 3.94 -1.97 9.28
C ALA A 57 2.97 -1.71 8.13
N ILE A 58 2.68 -2.76 7.38
CA ILE A 58 1.64 -2.79 6.36
C ILE A 58 0.62 -3.87 6.72
N VAL A 59 -0.66 -3.58 6.55
CA VAL A 59 -1.75 -4.58 6.65
C VAL A 59 -2.42 -4.70 5.30
N LEU A 60 -2.45 -5.89 4.70
CA LEU A 60 -3.22 -6.14 3.49
C LEU A 60 -4.57 -6.73 3.84
N THR A 61 -5.63 -6.13 3.30
CA THR A 61 -7.00 -6.62 3.46
C THR A 61 -7.23 -7.89 2.64
N HIS A 62 -6.75 -7.93 1.39
CA HIS A 62 -6.84 -9.07 0.48
C HIS A 62 -5.84 -8.94 -0.67
N ALA A 63 -5.76 -9.97 -1.53
CA ALA A 63 -4.68 -10.10 -2.52
C ALA A 63 -4.91 -9.39 -3.86
N HIS A 64 -5.99 -8.64 -4.06
CA HIS A 64 -6.20 -7.94 -5.34
C HIS A 64 -5.08 -6.94 -5.63
N LEU A 65 -4.75 -6.77 -6.92
CA LEU A 65 -3.60 -5.99 -7.36
C LEU A 65 -3.70 -4.49 -7.00
N ASP A 66 -4.91 -3.94 -6.97
CA ASP A 66 -5.19 -2.59 -6.47
C ASP A 66 -5.23 -2.49 -4.94
N HIS A 67 -4.87 -3.56 -4.21
CA HIS A 67 -4.65 -3.58 -2.76
C HIS A 67 -3.24 -4.06 -2.37
N CYS A 68 -2.55 -4.87 -3.19
CA CYS A 68 -1.20 -5.38 -2.86
C CYS A 68 -0.11 -5.01 -3.87
N GLY A 69 -0.46 -4.57 -5.08
CA GLY A 69 0.48 -4.46 -6.20
C GLY A 69 1.58 -3.40 -6.07
N TYR A 70 1.44 -2.44 -5.16
CA TYR A 70 2.43 -1.40 -4.88
C TYR A 70 3.47 -1.86 -3.84
N LEU A 71 3.29 -3.04 -3.22
CA LEU A 71 4.25 -3.59 -2.25
C LEU A 71 5.69 -3.69 -2.79
N PRO A 72 5.96 -4.26 -3.99
CA PRO A 72 7.33 -4.38 -4.49
C PRO A 72 8.03 -3.02 -4.61
N ARG A 73 7.25 -1.97 -4.92
CA ARG A 73 7.76 -0.60 -5.00
C ARG A 73 8.09 -0.02 -3.62
N LEU A 74 7.27 -0.26 -2.60
CA LEU A 74 7.62 0.15 -1.22
C LEU A 74 8.88 -0.55 -0.74
N VAL A 75 9.02 -1.84 -1.03
CA VAL A 75 10.22 -2.62 -0.70
C VAL A 75 11.45 -2.06 -1.43
N SER A 76 11.35 -1.73 -2.72
CA SER A 76 12.46 -1.12 -3.45
C SER A 76 12.80 0.30 -2.97
N GLN A 77 11.80 1.05 -2.47
CA GLN A 77 11.97 2.36 -1.86
C GLN A 77 12.49 2.33 -0.40
N GLY A 78 12.72 1.14 0.16
CA GLY A 78 13.38 0.98 1.45
C GLY A 78 12.49 0.54 2.61
N PHE A 79 11.22 0.18 2.38
CA PHE A 79 10.40 -0.46 3.41
C PHE A 79 11.01 -1.81 3.82
N ARG A 80 11.15 -2.03 5.14
CA ARG A 80 11.67 -3.26 5.74
C ARG A 80 10.82 -3.76 6.92
N GLY A 81 9.67 -3.13 7.16
CA GLY A 81 8.76 -3.48 8.24
C GLY A 81 8.00 -4.78 7.97
N ARG A 82 7.12 -5.15 8.90
CA ARG A 82 6.29 -6.36 8.78
C ARG A 82 5.05 -6.10 7.92
N ILE A 83 4.69 -7.09 7.10
CA ILE A 83 3.44 -7.12 6.33
C ILE A 83 2.52 -8.16 6.97
N PHE A 84 1.35 -7.73 7.41
CA PHE A 84 0.32 -8.58 8.02
C PHE A 84 -0.80 -8.84 7.02
N CYS A 85 -1.20 -10.10 6.90
CA CYS A 85 -2.34 -10.52 6.09
C CYS A 85 -2.78 -11.93 6.54
N THR A 86 -3.91 -12.41 6.02
CA THR A 86 -4.33 -13.80 6.22
C THR A 86 -3.44 -14.76 5.42
N ALA A 87 -3.42 -16.05 5.80
CA ALA A 87 -2.66 -17.07 5.08
C ALA A 87 -3.05 -17.13 3.58
N GLY A 88 -4.36 -17.13 3.28
CA GLY A 88 -4.84 -17.14 1.89
C GLY A 88 -4.41 -15.90 1.09
N THR A 89 -4.40 -14.71 1.70
CA THR A 89 -3.88 -13.50 1.05
C THR A 89 -2.39 -13.63 0.75
N LYS A 90 -1.60 -14.16 1.68
CA LYS A 90 -0.16 -14.39 1.48
C LYS A 90 0.09 -15.34 0.30
N ASP A 91 -0.62 -16.46 0.25
CA ASP A 91 -0.46 -17.47 -0.80
C ASP A 91 -0.81 -16.89 -2.18
N LEU A 92 -1.93 -16.15 -2.27
CA LEU A 92 -2.33 -15.48 -3.51
C LEU A 92 -1.36 -14.36 -3.91
N CYS A 93 -0.83 -13.59 -2.95
CA CYS A 93 0.20 -12.59 -3.24
C CYS A 93 1.47 -13.22 -3.83
N GLY A 94 1.83 -14.46 -3.43
CA GLY A 94 2.94 -15.20 -4.03
C GLY A 94 2.72 -15.60 -5.50
N ILE A 95 1.48 -15.52 -5.99
CA ILE A 95 1.13 -15.73 -7.40
C ILE A 95 1.07 -14.39 -8.16
N ILE A 96 0.56 -13.35 -7.50
CA ILE A 96 0.23 -12.05 -8.14
C ILE A 96 1.46 -11.13 -8.22
N LEU A 97 2.37 -11.21 -7.25
CA LEU A 97 3.53 -10.33 -7.12
C LEU A 97 4.82 -11.02 -7.63
N PRO A 98 5.80 -10.23 -8.15
CA PRO A 98 7.08 -10.75 -8.64
C PRO A 98 8.04 -11.18 -7.52
#